data_AF-A0A7C3LII2-F1
#
_entry.id   AF-A0A7C3LII2-F1
#
_cell.length_a   1.000
_cell.length_b   1.000
_cell.length_c   1.000
_cell.angle_alpha   90.00
_cell.angle_beta   90.00
_cell.angle_gamma   90.00
#
_symmetry.space_group_name_H-M   'P 1'
#
loop_
_entity.id
_entity.type
_entity.pdbx_description
1 polymer ?
#
loop_
_entity_poly.entity_id
_entity_poly.type
_entity_poly.pdbx_seq_one_letter_code
_entity_poly.pdbx_strand_id
1 'polypeptide(L)'
;MSTDQLLKFLGVLAALLGVITSALALLRTVPRRWLGVALALFAVGAVVLWQATSRTQVVVTVQIWDVEHDEKHAVIASQRFTGQAGGSLSEETRQGIGRWVSEQIGKRYDLNAPSLQVRVRVPADPSREKVEVQATPPGQVEVYFYVSGGGGKSRVRLDEQALAALGKDFDLEVSRPGYGTRVVRVTWGQALDETLTLQPGAVSVGIQEFGGEKNTLATWLANSLAAQQRIAVKDPQTLQALRAKIDRERAEIARNPAMQMPIRTSLGIDLIVTGTYEKQ
;
A
#
# COMPACT_ATOMS: atom_id res chain seq x y z
N MET A 1 8.73 19.87 -20.28
CA MET A 1 7.50 20.70 -20.23
C MET A 1 6.53 20.13 -21.25
N SER A 2 5.31 19.71 -20.86
CA SER A 2 4.36 19.13 -21.82
C SER A 2 3.77 20.22 -22.72
N THR A 3 3.35 19.86 -23.93
CA THR A 3 2.71 20.75 -24.92
C THR A 3 1.56 21.57 -24.32
N ASP A 4 0.75 20.97 -23.44
CA ASP A 4 -0.31 21.69 -22.71
C ASP A 4 0.19 22.75 -21.72
N GLN A 5 1.34 22.54 -21.09
CA GLN A 5 1.93 23.57 -20.23
C GLN A 5 2.57 24.69 -21.05
N LEU A 6 3.09 24.37 -22.23
CA LEU A 6 3.61 25.36 -23.17
C LEU A 6 2.48 26.22 -23.75
N LEU A 7 1.32 25.62 -24.06
CA LEU A 7 0.13 26.35 -24.51
C LEU A 7 -0.49 27.22 -23.42
N LYS A 8 -0.53 26.75 -22.16
CA LYS A 8 -0.99 27.58 -21.02
C LYS A 8 -0.02 28.72 -20.73
N PHE A 9 1.28 28.46 -20.80
CA PHE A 9 2.30 29.50 -20.65
C PHE A 9 2.22 30.54 -21.77
N LEU A 10 2.06 30.11 -23.03
CA LEU A 10 1.84 31.00 -24.18
C LEU A 10 0.51 31.77 -24.09
N GLY A 11 -0.56 31.16 -23.58
CA GLY A 11 -1.84 31.83 -23.35
C GLY A 11 -1.74 32.92 -22.29
N VAL A 12 -1.03 32.66 -21.19
CA VAL A 12 -0.74 33.66 -20.15
C VAL A 12 0.20 34.74 -20.68
N LEU A 13 1.19 34.39 -21.49
CA LEU A 13 2.10 35.35 -22.13
C LEU A 13 1.37 36.24 -23.14
N ALA A 14 0.43 35.68 -23.91
CA ALA A 14 -0.40 36.42 -24.86
C ALA A 14 -1.41 37.33 -24.15
N ALA A 15 -1.99 36.90 -23.02
CA ALA A 15 -2.84 37.74 -22.19
C ALA A 15 -2.04 38.89 -21.55
N LEU A 16 -0.83 38.62 -21.05
CA LEU A 16 0.09 39.65 -20.54
C LEU A 16 0.52 40.61 -21.65
N LEU A 17 0.86 40.11 -22.84
CA LEU A 17 1.18 40.96 -23.99
C LEU A 17 -0.02 41.81 -24.43
N GLY A 18 -1.23 41.24 -24.45
CA GLY A 18 -2.47 41.96 -24.77
C GLY A 18 -2.80 43.07 -23.77
N VAL A 19 -2.52 42.82 -22.49
CA VAL A 19 -2.68 43.80 -21.41
C VAL A 19 -1.60 44.88 -21.46
N ILE A 20 -0.36 44.53 -21.82
CA ILE A 20 0.74 45.48 -22.04
C ILE A 20 0.50 46.36 -23.29
N THR A 21 0.05 45.79 -24.40
CA THR A 21 -0.25 46.56 -25.62
C THR A 21 -1.44 47.50 -25.43
N SER A 22 -2.47 47.06 -24.68
CA SER A 22 -3.60 47.92 -24.29
C SER A 22 -3.18 49.04 -23.33
N ALA A 23 -2.28 48.76 -22.39
CA ALA A 23 -1.71 49.76 -21.49
C ALA A 23 -0.86 50.79 -22.22
N LEU A 24 -0.01 50.36 -23.17
CA LEU A 24 0.78 51.26 -24.01
C LEU A 24 -0.07 52.14 -24.93
N ALA A 25 -1.21 51.62 -25.42
CA ALA A 25 -2.17 52.40 -26.20
C ALA A 25 -2.86 53.47 -25.34
N LEU A 26 -3.27 53.15 -24.11
CA LEU A 26 -3.84 54.12 -23.16
C LEU A 26 -2.80 55.17 -22.71
N LEU A 27 -1.54 54.78 -22.49
CA LEU A 27 -0.46 55.70 -22.09
C LEU A 27 -0.17 56.79 -23.14
N ARG A 28 -0.52 56.58 -24.41
CA ARG A 28 -0.37 57.59 -25.48
C ARG A 28 -1.48 58.63 -25.50
N THR A 29 -2.65 58.33 -24.95
CA THR A 29 -3.84 59.21 -24.97
C THR A 29 -4.13 59.89 -23.63
N VAL A 30 -3.46 59.47 -22.56
CA VAL A 30 -3.68 59.99 -21.20
C VAL A 30 -2.83 61.26 -20.97
N PRO A 31 -3.43 62.40 -20.59
CA PRO A 31 -2.68 63.61 -20.27
C PRO A 31 -1.69 63.35 -19.13
N ARG A 32 -0.47 63.90 -19.21
CA ARG A 32 0.63 63.68 -18.23
C ARG A 32 0.22 63.74 -16.75
N ARG A 33 -0.75 64.59 -16.40
CA ARG A 33 -1.31 64.74 -15.04
C ARG A 33 -2.08 63.52 -14.50
N TRP A 34 -2.49 62.59 -15.36
CA TRP A 34 -3.24 61.37 -15.01
C TRP A 34 -2.40 60.09 -15.10
N LEU A 35 -1.15 60.20 -15.55
CA LEU A 35 -0.25 59.05 -15.75
C LEU A 35 0.03 58.28 -14.44
N GLY A 36 0.19 59.01 -13.33
CA GLY A 36 0.43 58.41 -12.01
C GLY A 36 -0.76 57.60 -11.50
N VAL A 37 -1.98 58.05 -11.78
CA VAL A 37 -3.22 57.35 -11.39
C VAL A 37 -3.40 56.08 -12.21
N ALA A 38 -3.13 56.14 -13.52
CA ALA A 38 -3.20 54.97 -14.40
C ALA A 38 -2.17 53.89 -14.02
N LEU A 39 -0.93 54.29 -13.69
CA LEU A 39 0.11 53.38 -13.21
C LEU A 39 -0.23 52.74 -11.85
N ALA A 40 -0.79 53.52 -10.93
CA ALA A 40 -1.23 53.01 -9.63
C ALA A 40 -2.36 51.98 -9.77
N LEU A 41 -3.37 52.24 -10.60
CA LEU A 41 -4.46 51.30 -10.86
C LEU A 41 -3.97 50.02 -11.55
N PHE A 42 -2.99 50.12 -12.44
CA PHE A 42 -2.38 48.95 -13.09
C PHE A 42 -1.57 48.10 -12.11
N ALA A 43 -0.79 48.74 -11.22
CA ALA A 43 -0.07 48.05 -10.17
C ALA A 43 -1.02 47.34 -9.19
N VAL A 44 -2.12 47.99 -8.81
CA VAL A 44 -3.17 47.37 -7.98
C VAL A 44 -3.83 46.21 -8.74
N GLY A 45 -4.16 46.38 -10.02
CA GLY A 45 -4.72 45.31 -10.86
C GLY A 45 -3.78 44.11 -10.98
N ALA A 46 -2.48 44.33 -11.18
CA ALA A 46 -1.47 43.28 -11.25
C ALA A 46 -1.27 42.59 -9.89
N VAL A 47 -1.30 43.33 -8.77
CA VAL A 47 -1.23 42.76 -7.41
C VAL A 47 -2.47 41.96 -7.08
N VAL A 48 -3.66 42.41 -7.48
CA VAL A 48 -4.93 41.69 -7.29
C VAL A 48 -4.98 40.43 -8.16
N LEU A 49 -4.53 40.49 -9.41
CA LEU A 49 -4.43 39.31 -10.28
C LEU A 49 -3.39 38.31 -9.75
N TRP A 50 -2.23 38.79 -9.28
CA TRP A 50 -1.20 37.96 -8.64
C TRP A 50 -1.72 37.32 -7.34
N GLN A 51 -2.45 38.07 -6.50
CA GLN A 51 -3.10 37.53 -5.30
C GLN A 51 -4.22 36.53 -5.62
N ALA A 52 -4.98 36.73 -6.69
CA ALA A 52 -6.02 35.80 -7.11
C ALA A 52 -5.42 34.50 -7.69
N THR A 53 -4.30 34.58 -8.42
CA THR A 53 -3.58 33.41 -8.95
C THR A 53 -2.70 32.69 -7.92
N SER A 54 -2.27 33.35 -6.85
CA SER A 54 -1.40 32.78 -5.80
C SER A 54 -2.14 32.12 -4.64
N ARG A 55 -3.48 32.11 -4.66
CA ARG A 55 -4.32 31.56 -3.57
C ARG A 55 -4.92 30.19 -3.85
N THR A 56 -4.52 29.49 -4.90
CA THR A 56 -5.12 28.18 -5.20
C THR A 56 -4.49 27.05 -4.37
N GLN A 57 -5.00 26.79 -3.16
CA GLN A 57 -4.44 25.75 -2.29
C GLN A 57 -4.68 24.36 -2.90
N VAL A 58 -3.73 23.46 -2.73
CA VAL A 58 -3.91 22.05 -3.09
C VAL A 58 -4.17 21.29 -1.80
N VAL A 59 -5.33 20.64 -1.70
CA VAL A 59 -5.65 19.78 -0.58
C VAL A 59 -5.62 18.33 -1.05
N VAL A 60 -4.86 17.50 -0.37
CA VAL A 60 -4.77 16.07 -0.64
C VAL A 60 -5.40 15.32 0.52
N THR A 61 -6.47 14.60 0.24
CA THR A 61 -7.09 13.70 1.22
C THR A 61 -6.57 12.29 0.96
N VAL A 62 -5.82 11.75 1.92
CA VAL A 62 -5.31 10.38 1.88
C VAL A 62 -6.20 9.49 2.75
N GLN A 63 -6.53 8.31 2.25
CA GLN A 63 -7.34 7.30 2.95
C GLN A 63 -6.64 5.95 2.90
N ILE A 64 -6.74 5.21 4.01
CA ILE A 64 -6.31 3.83 4.13
C ILE A 64 -7.55 2.98 4.32
N TRP A 65 -7.70 1.99 3.44
CA TRP A 65 -8.81 1.06 3.39
C TRP A 65 -8.36 -0.31 3.84
N ASP A 66 -9.16 -0.94 4.70
CA ASP A 66 -9.12 -2.38 4.91
C ASP A 66 -9.63 -3.09 3.66
N VAL A 67 -9.02 -4.24 3.35
CA VAL A 67 -9.44 -5.08 2.22
C VAL A 67 -10.10 -6.34 2.74
N GLU A 68 -11.30 -6.60 2.25
CA GLU A 68 -12.00 -7.86 2.48
C GLU A 68 -12.45 -8.40 1.13
N HIS A 69 -12.25 -9.69 0.90
CA HIS A 69 -12.64 -10.35 -0.34
C HIS A 69 -12.16 -9.64 -1.61
N ASP A 70 -10.93 -9.14 -1.59
CA ASP A 70 -10.27 -8.48 -2.73
C ASP A 70 -10.84 -7.09 -3.08
N GLU A 71 -11.75 -6.56 -2.26
CA GLU A 71 -12.41 -5.28 -2.44
C GLU A 71 -12.17 -4.34 -1.25
N LYS A 72 -12.31 -3.03 -1.48
CA LYS A 72 -12.24 -2.04 -0.40
C LYS A 72 -13.44 -2.26 0.52
N HIS A 73 -13.17 -2.60 1.78
CA HIS A 73 -14.22 -2.85 2.76
C HIS A 73 -14.54 -1.59 3.57
N ALA A 74 -13.60 -1.12 4.38
CA ALA A 74 -13.80 -0.01 5.30
C ALA A 74 -12.63 0.96 5.31
N VAL A 75 -12.90 2.26 5.43
CA VAL A 75 -11.86 3.26 5.70
C VAL A 75 -11.43 3.14 7.14
N ILE A 76 -10.17 2.78 7.38
CA ILE A 76 -9.61 2.66 8.73
C ILE A 76 -8.91 3.94 9.18
N ALA A 77 -8.45 4.77 8.25
CA ALA A 77 -7.85 6.06 8.54
C ALA A 77 -8.01 7.03 7.36
N SER A 78 -8.18 8.32 7.66
CA SER A 78 -8.18 9.38 6.66
C SER A 78 -7.52 10.64 7.23
N GLN A 79 -6.72 11.31 6.42
CA GLN A 79 -6.12 12.59 6.78
C GLN A 79 -6.03 13.52 5.56
N ARG A 80 -6.24 14.82 5.81
CA ARG A 80 -6.08 15.89 4.84
C ARG A 80 -4.71 16.54 5.02
N PHE A 81 -4.04 16.81 3.91
CA PHE A 81 -2.76 17.51 3.83
C PHE A 81 -2.91 18.70 2.90
N THR A 82 -2.39 19.85 3.29
CA THR A 82 -2.51 21.08 2.49
C THR A 82 -1.15 21.49 1.95
N GLY A 83 -1.10 21.74 0.64
CA GLY A 83 0.05 22.26 -0.10
C GLY A 83 -0.20 23.66 -0.63
N GLN A 84 0.88 24.38 -0.95
CA GLN A 84 0.82 25.73 -1.50
C GLN A 84 0.44 25.75 -3.00
N ALA A 85 -0.11 26.87 -3.44
CA ALA A 85 -0.57 27.10 -4.81
C ALA A 85 0.56 27.15 -5.83
N GLY A 86 0.39 26.47 -6.97
CA GLY A 86 1.24 26.62 -8.15
C GLY A 86 2.27 25.51 -8.42
N GLY A 87 2.33 24.49 -7.57
CA GLY A 87 3.29 23.39 -7.72
C GLY A 87 2.82 22.07 -7.12
N SER A 88 3.54 20.99 -7.46
CA SER A 88 3.46 19.69 -6.79
C SER A 88 3.59 19.86 -5.27
N LEU A 89 3.04 18.94 -4.49
CA LEU A 89 3.23 18.92 -3.03
C LEU A 89 4.70 19.13 -2.64
N SER A 90 4.94 19.91 -1.59
CA SER A 90 6.30 20.09 -1.05
C SER A 90 6.85 18.75 -0.57
N GLU A 91 8.18 18.61 -0.59
CA GLU A 91 8.83 17.38 -0.11
C GLU A 91 8.47 17.09 1.35
N GLU A 92 8.41 18.13 2.19
CA GLU A 92 7.96 18.02 3.58
C GLU A 92 6.53 17.44 3.68
N THR A 93 5.60 17.92 2.85
CA THR A 93 4.23 17.40 2.82
C THR A 93 4.20 15.94 2.39
N ARG A 94 4.98 15.57 1.36
CA ARG A 94 5.10 14.18 0.90
C ARG A 94 5.63 13.28 2.01
N GLN A 95 6.73 13.67 2.65
CA GLN A 95 7.32 12.96 3.79
C GLN A 95 6.32 12.83 4.95
N GLY A 96 5.55 13.88 5.23
CA GLY A 96 4.47 13.86 6.20
C GLY A 96 3.39 12.82 5.88
N ILE A 97 2.98 12.73 4.61
CA ILE A 97 2.04 11.70 4.13
C ILE A 97 2.64 10.31 4.32
N GLY A 98 3.88 10.07 3.86
CA GLY A 98 4.53 8.76 3.97
C GLY A 98 4.69 8.29 5.42
N ARG A 99 5.11 9.20 6.31
CA ARG A 99 5.22 8.92 7.74
C ARG A 99 3.87 8.59 8.34
N TRP A 100 2.85 9.41 8.08
CA TRP A 100 1.51 9.17 8.58
C TRP A 100 0.96 7.81 8.12
N VAL A 101 1.10 7.46 6.83
CA VAL A 101 0.63 6.16 6.32
C VAL A 101 1.32 5.00 7.05
N SER A 102 2.65 5.04 7.17
CA SER A 102 3.41 4.01 7.88
C SER A 102 3.00 3.89 9.36
N GLU A 103 2.80 5.01 10.06
CA GLU A 103 2.34 5.02 11.45
C GLU A 103 0.96 4.38 11.60
N GLN A 104 0.01 4.65 10.69
CA GLN A 104 -1.32 4.02 10.75
C GLN A 104 -1.26 2.51 10.48
N ILE A 105 -0.40 2.08 9.53
CA ILE A 105 -0.15 0.65 9.31
C ILE A 105 0.43 0.03 10.58
N GLY A 106 1.40 0.68 11.21
CA GLY A 106 2.05 0.25 12.46
C GLY A 106 1.12 0.15 13.67
N LYS A 107 0.01 0.91 13.71
CA LYS A 107 -1.00 0.79 14.77
C LYS A 107 -1.84 -0.47 14.64
N ARG A 108 -2.07 -0.94 13.41
CA ARG A 108 -2.90 -2.13 13.13
C ARG A 108 -2.06 -3.39 13.06
N TYR A 109 -0.86 -3.29 12.54
CA TYR A 109 0.09 -4.37 12.41
C TYR A 109 1.34 -4.00 13.19
N ASP A 110 1.77 -4.86 14.10
CA ASP A 110 3.06 -4.66 14.77
C ASP A 110 4.18 -4.85 13.73
N LEU A 111 4.62 -3.77 13.07
CA LEU A 111 5.65 -3.80 12.03
C LEU A 111 7.05 -4.11 12.57
N ASN A 112 7.22 -4.08 13.89
CA ASN A 112 8.49 -4.39 14.56
C ASN A 112 8.45 -5.73 15.29
N ALA A 113 7.42 -6.55 15.05
CA ALA A 113 7.29 -7.85 15.67
C ALA A 113 8.60 -8.65 15.49
N PRO A 114 9.17 -9.23 16.56
CA PRO A 114 10.40 -9.97 16.46
C PRO A 114 10.17 -11.31 15.74
N SER A 115 11.24 -11.87 15.19
CA SER A 115 11.23 -13.28 14.78
C SER A 115 10.98 -14.18 15.98
N LEU A 116 10.37 -15.34 15.72
CA LEU A 116 10.07 -16.32 16.75
C LEU A 116 10.97 -17.53 16.55
N GLN A 117 11.51 -18.04 17.64
CA GLN A 117 12.13 -19.35 17.66
C GLN A 117 11.09 -20.36 18.12
N VAL A 118 10.88 -21.42 17.35
CA VAL A 118 9.97 -22.51 17.70
C VAL A 118 10.77 -23.80 17.74
N ARG A 119 10.95 -24.34 18.94
CA ARG A 119 11.53 -25.67 19.13
C ARG A 119 10.45 -26.72 18.94
N VAL A 120 10.72 -27.67 18.07
CA VAL A 120 9.86 -28.80 17.75
C VAL A 120 10.59 -30.06 18.12
N ARG A 121 10.00 -30.84 19.02
CA ARG A 121 10.50 -32.15 19.41
C ARG A 121 9.48 -33.22 19.07
N VAL A 122 9.84 -34.10 18.15
CA VAL A 122 9.05 -35.28 17.80
C VAL A 122 9.76 -36.51 18.36
N PRO A 123 9.13 -37.33 19.20
CA PRO A 123 9.73 -38.57 19.66
C PRO A 123 9.83 -39.58 18.51
N ALA A 124 10.68 -40.59 18.67
CA ALA A 124 10.84 -41.65 17.66
C ALA A 124 9.54 -42.43 17.43
N ASP A 125 8.72 -42.59 18.48
CA ASP A 125 7.39 -43.19 18.41
C ASP A 125 6.32 -42.18 18.87
N PRO A 126 5.78 -41.36 17.94
CA PRO A 126 4.73 -40.39 18.26
C PRO A 126 3.38 -41.02 18.59
N SER A 127 3.24 -42.36 18.53
CA SER A 127 2.04 -43.06 19.01
C SER A 127 2.05 -43.28 20.53
N ARG A 128 3.23 -43.17 21.17
CA ARG A 128 3.44 -43.42 22.60
C ARG A 128 3.79 -42.17 23.38
N GLU A 129 4.53 -41.27 22.76
CA GLU A 129 4.99 -40.02 23.35
C GLU A 129 4.48 -38.83 22.56
N LYS A 130 4.23 -37.71 23.25
CA LYS A 130 3.65 -36.51 22.66
C LYS A 130 4.70 -35.72 21.89
N VAL A 131 4.27 -35.11 20.79
CA VAL A 131 5.06 -34.07 20.09
C VAL A 131 5.03 -32.80 20.93
N GLU A 132 6.19 -32.24 21.22
CA GLU A 132 6.33 -31.00 21.97
C GLU A 132 6.68 -29.85 21.03
N VAL A 133 5.94 -28.73 21.15
CA VAL A 133 6.21 -27.51 20.40
C VAL A 133 6.25 -26.33 21.37
N GLN A 134 7.38 -25.63 21.41
CA GLN A 134 7.62 -24.52 22.33
C GLN A 134 8.09 -23.29 21.54
N ALA A 135 7.47 -22.14 21.78
CA ALA A 135 7.78 -20.89 21.10
C ALA A 135 8.39 -19.86 22.05
N THR A 136 9.37 -19.11 21.54
CA THR A 136 10.02 -17.99 22.21
C THR A 136 10.01 -16.78 21.28
N PRO A 137 9.38 -15.65 21.67
CA PRO A 137 8.51 -15.48 22.84
C PRO A 137 7.24 -16.37 22.81
N PRO A 138 6.65 -16.67 23.99
CA PRO A 138 5.44 -17.48 24.08
C PRO A 138 4.26 -16.92 23.28
N GLY A 139 3.39 -17.80 22.80
CA GLY A 139 2.19 -17.44 22.07
C GLY A 139 1.52 -18.64 21.41
N GLN A 140 0.36 -18.41 20.79
CA GLN A 140 -0.37 -19.46 20.09
C GLN A 140 0.38 -19.86 18.82
N VAL A 141 0.88 -21.09 18.79
CA VAL A 141 1.43 -21.73 17.58
C VAL A 141 0.42 -22.75 17.09
N GLU A 142 0.20 -22.77 15.79
CA GLU A 142 -0.62 -23.78 15.14
C GLU A 142 0.27 -24.80 14.44
N VAL A 143 -0.02 -26.08 14.68
CA VAL A 143 0.77 -27.18 14.17
C VAL A 143 -0.15 -28.14 13.42
N TYR A 144 0.25 -28.48 12.20
CA TYR A 144 -0.50 -29.36 11.30
C TYR A 144 0.44 -30.39 10.70
N PHE A 145 -0.07 -31.52 10.25
CA PHE A 145 0.69 -32.47 9.43
C PHE A 145 -0.02 -32.74 8.12
N TYR A 146 0.76 -33.09 7.09
CA TYR A 146 0.23 -33.46 5.78
C TYR A 146 0.13 -34.97 5.62
N VAL A 147 -1.05 -35.44 5.22
CA VAL A 147 -1.30 -36.84 4.85
C VAL A 147 -1.50 -36.92 3.34
N SER A 148 -0.65 -37.70 2.67
CA SER A 148 -0.85 -38.07 1.27
C SER A 148 -1.82 -39.25 1.18
N GLY A 149 -2.93 -39.10 0.46
CA GLY A 149 -3.92 -40.16 0.21
C GLY A 149 -4.91 -39.81 -0.91
N GLY A 150 -5.35 -40.82 -1.68
CA GLY A 150 -6.51 -40.71 -2.59
C GLY A 150 -6.43 -39.65 -3.70
N GLY A 151 -5.24 -39.21 -4.11
CA GLY A 151 -5.06 -38.18 -5.15
C GLY A 151 -4.82 -36.76 -4.65
N GLY A 152 -4.61 -36.55 -3.33
CA GLY A 152 -4.30 -35.23 -2.77
C GLY A 152 -3.48 -35.24 -1.48
N LYS A 153 -3.09 -34.05 -1.03
CA LYS A 153 -2.48 -33.79 0.29
C LYS A 153 -3.55 -33.18 1.20
N SER A 154 -3.84 -33.83 2.33
CA SER A 154 -4.75 -33.30 3.36
C SER A 154 -3.93 -32.69 4.49
N ARG A 155 -4.25 -31.44 4.86
CA ARG A 155 -3.67 -30.75 6.02
C ARG A 155 -4.53 -31.04 7.24
N VAL A 156 -3.97 -31.74 8.23
CA VAL A 156 -4.68 -32.17 9.44
C VAL A 156 -4.06 -31.49 10.64
N ARG A 157 -4.86 -30.96 11.57
CA ARG A 157 -4.34 -30.37 12.81
C ARG A 157 -3.61 -31.46 13.59
N LEU A 158 -2.48 -31.10 14.23
CA LEU A 158 -1.74 -32.03 15.07
C LEU A 158 -2.67 -32.57 16.17
N ASP A 159 -2.94 -33.86 16.08
CA ASP A 159 -3.76 -34.64 17.00
C ASP A 159 -3.06 -35.97 17.22
N GLU A 160 -2.89 -36.35 18.48
CA GLU A 160 -2.09 -37.51 18.87
C GLU A 160 -2.68 -38.82 18.32
N GLN A 161 -4.01 -38.94 18.26
CA GLN A 161 -4.67 -40.14 17.76
C GLN A 161 -4.54 -40.24 16.23
N ALA A 162 -4.73 -39.13 15.53
CA ALA A 162 -4.57 -39.07 14.08
C ALA A 162 -3.11 -39.33 13.67
N LEU A 163 -2.14 -38.84 14.46
CA LEU A 163 -0.72 -39.07 14.23
C LEU A 163 -0.34 -40.53 14.50
N ALA A 164 -0.82 -41.13 15.59
CA ALA A 164 -0.62 -42.54 15.91
C ALA A 164 -1.17 -43.47 14.81
N ALA A 165 -2.34 -43.14 14.26
CA ALA A 165 -2.96 -43.91 13.17
C ALA A 165 -2.21 -43.78 11.83
N LEU A 166 -1.39 -42.74 11.66
CA LEU A 166 -0.68 -42.48 10.41
C LEU A 166 0.39 -43.53 10.13
N GLY A 167 1.22 -43.86 11.14
CA GLY A 167 2.20 -44.96 11.08
C GLY A 167 3.29 -44.83 10.02
N LYS A 168 3.52 -43.64 9.46
CA LYS A 168 4.46 -43.38 8.36
C LYS A 168 4.99 -41.95 8.42
N ASP A 169 6.06 -41.68 7.69
CA ASP A 169 6.66 -40.35 7.56
C ASP A 169 5.65 -39.28 7.14
N PHE A 170 5.85 -38.06 7.64
CA PHE A 170 4.95 -36.93 7.41
C PHE A 170 5.69 -35.61 7.40
N ASP A 171 5.05 -34.59 6.83
CA ASP A 171 5.55 -33.22 6.88
C ASP A 171 4.79 -32.49 7.99
N LEU A 172 5.50 -31.96 8.97
CA LEU A 172 4.95 -31.17 10.06
C LEU A 172 5.07 -29.68 9.72
N GLU A 173 3.93 -29.03 9.59
CA GLU A 173 3.81 -27.59 9.39
C GLU A 173 3.64 -26.88 10.72
N VAL A 174 4.45 -25.86 10.94
CA VAL A 174 4.42 -24.99 12.11
C VAL A 174 4.17 -23.55 11.64
N SER A 175 3.13 -22.93 12.18
CA SER A 175 2.69 -21.60 11.80
C SER A 175 2.20 -20.79 13.00
N ARG A 176 2.16 -19.46 12.85
CA ARG A 176 1.51 -18.56 13.79
C ARG A 176 0.80 -17.47 13.00
N PRO A 177 -0.44 -17.08 13.35
CA PRO A 177 -1.11 -15.98 12.67
C PRO A 177 -0.24 -14.71 12.64
N GLY A 178 -0.13 -14.08 11.46
CA GLY A 178 0.74 -12.93 11.24
C GLY A 178 2.22 -13.25 11.05
N TYR A 179 2.61 -14.53 11.01
CA TYR A 179 3.95 -15.00 10.73
C TYR A 179 3.96 -15.92 9.51
N GLY A 180 5.14 -16.05 8.89
CA GLY A 180 5.39 -17.08 7.90
C GLY A 180 5.35 -18.48 8.50
N THR A 181 5.14 -19.45 7.63
CA THR A 181 5.04 -20.87 7.99
C THR A 181 6.37 -21.59 7.72
N ARG A 182 6.70 -22.59 8.54
CA ARG A 182 7.81 -23.52 8.30
C ARG A 182 7.29 -24.95 8.25
N VAL A 183 7.94 -25.78 7.44
CA VAL A 183 7.62 -27.20 7.31
C VAL A 183 8.89 -27.99 7.57
N VAL A 184 8.80 -29.01 8.42
CA VAL A 184 9.88 -29.96 8.71
C VAL A 184 9.43 -31.36 8.34
N ARG A 185 10.33 -32.14 7.72
CA ARG A 185 10.07 -33.55 7.39
C ARG A 185 10.33 -34.39 8.62
N VAL A 186 9.37 -35.23 9.00
CA VAL A 186 9.51 -36.21 10.08
C VAL A 186 9.59 -37.61 9.48
N THR A 187 10.65 -38.33 9.84
CA THR A 187 10.83 -39.74 9.51
C THR A 187 10.32 -40.59 10.66
N TRP A 188 9.40 -41.51 10.39
CA TRP A 188 8.83 -42.37 11.43
C TRP A 188 9.90 -43.29 12.03
N GLY A 189 9.90 -43.44 13.36
CA GLY A 189 10.92 -44.22 14.06
C GLY A 189 12.21 -43.45 14.38
N GLN A 190 12.32 -42.18 13.99
CA GLN A 190 13.47 -41.33 14.29
C GLN A 190 13.03 -40.11 15.09
N ALA A 191 13.73 -39.84 16.21
CA ALA A 191 13.47 -38.65 17.00
C ALA A 191 13.96 -37.39 16.25
N LEU A 192 13.18 -36.32 16.33
CA LEU A 192 13.48 -35.00 15.80
C LEU A 192 13.56 -34.00 16.95
N ASP A 193 14.56 -33.12 16.94
CA ASP A 193 14.64 -31.96 17.83
C ASP A 193 15.25 -30.80 17.03
N GLU A 194 14.38 -29.92 16.52
CA GLU A 194 14.77 -28.82 15.66
C GLU A 194 14.26 -27.49 16.20
N THR A 195 15.04 -26.42 15.96
CA THR A 195 14.61 -25.05 16.22
C THR A 195 14.37 -24.34 14.90
N LEU A 196 13.13 -23.93 14.68
CA LEU A 196 12.66 -23.24 13.48
C LEU A 196 12.54 -21.74 13.77
N THR A 197 13.01 -20.90 12.85
CA THR A 197 12.74 -19.45 12.92
C THR A 197 11.54 -19.08 12.06
N LEU A 198 10.46 -18.62 12.70
CA LEU A 198 9.31 -18.00 12.02
C LEU A 198 9.56 -16.50 11.91
N GLN A 199 9.50 -15.98 10.69
CA GLN A 199 9.58 -14.54 10.43
C GLN A 199 8.18 -13.93 10.43
N PRO A 200 7.99 -12.73 10.98
CA PRO A 200 6.72 -12.02 10.83
C PRO A 200 6.35 -11.85 9.36
N GLY A 201 5.06 -11.99 9.04
CA GLY A 201 4.55 -11.78 7.70
C GLY A 201 4.71 -10.32 7.26
N ALA A 202 4.97 -10.10 5.98
CA ALA A 202 4.89 -8.76 5.42
C ALA A 202 3.41 -8.34 5.34
N VAL A 203 3.15 -7.07 5.65
CA VAL A 203 1.85 -6.44 5.40
C VAL A 203 1.84 -5.99 3.95
N SER A 204 0.91 -6.52 3.17
CA SER A 204 0.79 -6.19 1.76
C SER A 204 -0.09 -4.97 1.57
N VAL A 205 0.48 -3.92 0.97
CA VAL A 205 -0.19 -2.62 0.81
C VAL A 205 -0.29 -2.27 -0.67
N GLY A 206 -1.51 -2.13 -1.17
CA GLY A 206 -1.78 -1.64 -2.52
C GLY A 206 -1.90 -0.13 -2.54
N ILE A 207 -1.18 0.54 -3.43
CA ILE A 207 -1.30 1.99 -3.60
C ILE A 207 -2.06 2.27 -4.90
N GLN A 208 -3.17 2.99 -4.81
CA GLN A 208 -3.90 3.45 -5.99
C GLN A 208 -3.28 4.70 -6.58
N GLU A 209 -3.62 5.00 -7.82
CA GLU A 209 -3.33 6.31 -8.38
C GLU A 209 -4.03 7.41 -7.58
N PHE A 210 -3.34 8.52 -7.37
CA PHE A 210 -3.94 9.68 -6.70
C PHE A 210 -4.43 10.64 -7.78
N GLY A 211 -5.71 10.99 -7.74
CA GLY A 211 -6.31 11.82 -8.79
C GLY A 211 -5.80 13.26 -8.72
N GLY A 212 -5.15 13.78 -9.77
CA GLY A 212 -4.81 15.21 -9.92
C GLY A 212 -3.35 15.51 -10.28
N GLU A 213 -2.40 14.71 -9.77
CA GLU A 213 -1.01 14.69 -10.24
C GLU A 213 -0.79 13.50 -11.18
N LYS A 214 0.24 13.52 -12.03
CA LYS A 214 0.60 12.40 -12.95
C LYS A 214 1.13 11.18 -12.17
N ASN A 215 0.37 10.70 -11.21
CA ASN A 215 0.67 9.58 -10.33
C ASN A 215 1.96 9.74 -9.48
N THR A 216 2.57 10.93 -9.45
CA THR A 216 3.89 11.17 -8.85
C THR A 216 3.93 10.92 -7.35
N LEU A 217 2.89 11.36 -6.61
CA LEU A 217 2.81 11.09 -5.18
C LEU A 217 2.63 9.59 -4.89
N ALA A 218 1.78 8.89 -5.64
CA ALA A 218 1.54 7.48 -5.42
C ALA A 218 2.81 6.64 -5.68
N THR A 219 3.56 6.95 -6.74
CA THR A 219 4.85 6.31 -7.03
C THR A 219 5.88 6.63 -5.95
N TRP A 220 5.98 7.89 -5.51
CA TRP A 220 6.87 8.27 -4.42
C TRP A 220 6.51 7.54 -3.12
N LEU A 221 5.23 7.46 -2.79
CA LEU A 221 4.73 6.79 -1.58
C LEU A 221 5.00 5.28 -1.65
N ALA A 222 4.84 4.67 -2.83
CA ALA A 222 5.18 3.27 -3.05
C ALA A 222 6.64 2.98 -2.72
N ASN A 223 7.55 3.80 -3.24
CA ASN A 223 8.97 3.67 -2.99
C ASN A 223 9.32 3.93 -1.52
N SER A 224 8.70 4.95 -0.91
CA SER A 224 8.94 5.28 0.50
C SER A 224 8.50 4.17 1.45
N LEU A 225 7.37 3.51 1.16
CA LEU A 225 6.86 2.41 1.99
C LEU A 225 7.60 1.10 1.72
N ALA A 226 8.01 0.84 0.48
CA ALA A 226 8.77 -0.36 0.11
C ALA A 226 10.16 -0.42 0.77
N ALA A 227 10.69 0.72 1.22
CA ALA A 227 11.92 0.77 2.02
C ALA A 227 11.74 0.15 3.42
N GLN A 228 10.51 -0.07 3.88
CA GLN A 228 10.24 -0.70 5.17
C GLN A 228 10.18 -2.22 5.01
N GLN A 229 11.05 -2.94 5.73
CA GLN A 229 11.28 -4.37 5.57
C GLN A 229 10.02 -5.25 5.68
N ARG A 230 8.99 -4.76 6.38
CA ARG A 230 7.73 -5.47 6.65
C ARG A 230 6.52 -4.98 5.86
N ILE A 231 6.71 -4.06 4.93
CA ILE A 231 5.65 -3.61 4.04
C ILE A 231 5.95 -4.10 2.62
N ALA A 232 5.13 -5.01 2.11
CA ALA A 232 5.17 -5.43 0.72
C ALA A 232 4.26 -4.53 -0.11
N VAL A 233 4.84 -3.62 -0.89
CA VAL A 233 4.06 -2.66 -1.68
C VAL A 233 3.67 -3.24 -3.04
N LYS A 234 2.40 -3.08 -3.43
CA LYS A 234 1.95 -3.15 -4.81
C LYS A 234 1.77 -1.71 -5.30
N ASP A 235 2.66 -1.27 -6.18
CA ASP A 235 2.57 0.05 -6.80
C ASP A 235 1.28 0.18 -7.64
N PRO A 236 0.91 1.40 -8.09
CA PRO A 236 -0.33 1.59 -8.82
C PRO A 236 -0.51 0.75 -10.09
N GLN A 237 0.57 0.54 -10.87
CA GLN A 237 0.50 -0.24 -12.10
C GLN A 237 0.35 -1.73 -11.79
N THR A 238 1.13 -2.24 -10.84
CA THR A 238 1.04 -3.63 -10.37
C THR A 238 -0.34 -3.91 -9.78
N LEU A 239 -0.87 -3.00 -8.97
CA LEU A 239 -2.21 -3.12 -8.37
C LEU A 239 -3.31 -3.14 -9.45
N GLN A 240 -3.22 -2.26 -10.45
CA GLN A 240 -4.18 -2.22 -11.55
C GLN A 240 -4.13 -3.51 -12.40
N ALA A 241 -2.92 -4.01 -12.70
CA ALA A 241 -2.74 -5.24 -13.46
C ALA A 241 -3.33 -6.46 -12.72
N LEU A 242 -3.13 -6.55 -11.40
CA LEU A 242 -3.69 -7.61 -10.56
C LEU A 242 -5.22 -7.58 -10.56
N ARG A 243 -5.82 -6.40 -10.46
CA ARG A 243 -7.29 -6.24 -10.55
C ARG A 243 -7.83 -6.67 -11.90
N ALA A 244 -7.22 -6.20 -12.98
CA ALA A 244 -7.62 -6.60 -14.34
C ALA A 244 -7.45 -8.10 -14.57
N LYS A 245 -6.46 -8.74 -13.94
CA LYS A 245 -6.32 -10.21 -13.95
C LYS A 245 -7.50 -10.87 -13.24
N ILE A 246 -7.83 -10.43 -12.03
CA ILE A 246 -8.95 -10.98 -11.25
C ILE A 246 -10.29 -10.80 -11.95
N ASP A 247 -10.54 -9.63 -12.54
CA ASP A 247 -11.78 -9.37 -13.26
C ASP A 247 -11.93 -10.29 -14.47
N ARG A 248 -10.84 -10.55 -15.22
CA ARG A 248 -10.84 -11.50 -16.34
C ARG A 248 -11.05 -12.94 -15.87
N GLU A 249 -10.43 -13.32 -14.76
CA GLU A 249 -10.50 -14.67 -14.22
C GLU A 249 -11.77 -14.89 -13.38
N ARG A 250 -12.56 -13.84 -13.05
CA ARG A 250 -13.74 -13.90 -12.17
C ARG A 250 -14.75 -14.99 -12.57
N ALA A 251 -15.04 -15.14 -13.87
CA ALA A 251 -15.94 -16.16 -14.38
C ALA A 251 -15.34 -17.59 -14.35
N GLU A 252 -14.02 -17.71 -14.39
CA GLU A 252 -13.31 -18.99 -14.28
C GLU A 252 -13.16 -19.40 -12.81
N ILE A 253 -12.86 -18.44 -11.93
CA ILE A 253 -12.87 -18.57 -10.47
C ILE A 253 -14.24 -19.04 -9.95
N ALA A 254 -15.33 -18.51 -10.51
CA ALA A 254 -16.69 -18.94 -10.17
C ALA A 254 -16.97 -20.39 -10.60
N ARG A 255 -16.37 -20.85 -11.71
CA ARG A 255 -16.56 -22.20 -12.25
C ARG A 255 -15.62 -23.24 -11.63
N ASN A 256 -14.47 -22.83 -11.14
CA ASN A 256 -13.49 -23.67 -10.46
C ASN A 256 -13.09 -23.05 -9.12
N PRO A 257 -13.85 -23.32 -8.04
CA PRO A 257 -13.55 -22.80 -6.71
C PRO A 257 -12.12 -23.14 -6.23
N ALA A 258 -11.52 -24.24 -6.70
CA ALA A 258 -10.13 -24.59 -6.40
C ALA A 258 -9.10 -23.57 -6.96
N MET A 259 -9.45 -22.80 -7.98
CA MET A 259 -8.62 -21.71 -8.53
C MET A 259 -8.75 -20.40 -7.72
N GLN A 260 -9.72 -20.30 -6.81
CA GLN A 260 -9.84 -19.13 -5.92
C GLN A 260 -8.59 -18.93 -5.09
N MET A 261 -8.03 -19.98 -4.49
CA MET A 261 -6.91 -19.85 -3.56
C MET A 261 -5.66 -19.23 -4.22
N PRO A 262 -5.13 -19.75 -5.35
CA PRO A 262 -3.96 -19.15 -6.00
C PRO A 262 -4.19 -17.71 -6.48
N ILE A 263 -5.39 -17.38 -6.96
CA ILE A 263 -5.69 -16.06 -7.53
C ILE A 263 -6.00 -15.02 -6.44
N ARG A 264 -6.72 -15.38 -5.38
CA ARG A 264 -6.97 -14.50 -4.21
C ARG A 264 -5.70 -14.26 -3.39
N THR A 265 -4.86 -15.29 -3.25
CA THR A 265 -3.50 -15.11 -2.69
C THR A 265 -2.64 -14.18 -3.58
N SER A 266 -2.97 -14.03 -4.88
CA SER A 266 -2.21 -13.19 -5.80
C SER A 266 -2.47 -11.69 -5.67
N LEU A 267 -3.66 -11.26 -5.23
CA LEU A 267 -3.80 -9.91 -4.67
C LEU A 267 -3.09 -9.88 -3.32
N GLY A 268 -3.52 -10.74 -2.39
CA GLY A 268 -2.92 -10.86 -1.06
C GLY A 268 -2.71 -9.51 -0.38
N ILE A 269 -3.58 -8.53 -0.64
CA ILE A 269 -3.46 -7.16 -0.16
C ILE A 269 -4.24 -7.03 1.14
N ASP A 270 -3.58 -6.58 2.19
CA ASP A 270 -4.19 -6.32 3.48
C ASP A 270 -4.84 -4.93 3.50
N LEU A 271 -4.17 -3.94 2.89
CA LEU A 271 -4.59 -2.53 2.92
C LEU A 271 -4.49 -1.86 1.55
N ILE A 272 -5.41 -0.94 1.26
CA ILE A 272 -5.34 -0.07 0.08
C ILE A 272 -5.20 1.39 0.49
N VAL A 273 -4.17 2.07 -0.02
CA VAL A 273 -3.96 3.50 0.15
C VAL A 273 -4.42 4.25 -1.09
N THR A 274 -5.20 5.31 -0.87
CA THR A 274 -5.78 6.12 -1.94
C THR A 274 -5.65 7.59 -1.62
N GLY A 275 -5.59 8.44 -2.65
CA GLY A 275 -5.65 9.89 -2.43
C GLY A 275 -6.42 10.64 -3.50
N THR A 276 -7.02 11.74 -3.07
CA THR A 276 -7.77 12.66 -3.93
C THR A 276 -7.21 14.07 -3.77
N TYR A 277 -7.04 14.78 -4.89
CA TYR A 277 -6.61 16.17 -4.89
C TYR A 277 -7.79 17.09 -5.15
N GLU A 278 -7.95 18.10 -4.29
CA GLU A 278 -8.87 19.21 -4.45
C GLU A 278 -8.05 20.49 -4.64
N LYS A 279 -8.38 21.27 -5.67
CA LYS A 279 -7.87 22.64 -5.81
C LYS A 279 -8.89 23.57 -5.20
N GLN A 280 -8.49 24.34 -4.18
CA GLN A 280 -9.32 25.34 -3.51
C GLN A 280 -8.92 26.74 -3.94
#